data_AF-A0A1F5HEQ6-F1
#
_entry.id   AF-A0A1F5HEQ6-F1
#
_cell.length_a   1.000
_cell.length_b   1.000
_cell.length_c   1.000
_cell.angle_alpha   90.00
_cell.angle_beta   90.00
_cell.angle_gamma   90.00
#
_symmetry.space_group_name_H-M   'P 1'
#
loop_
_entity.id
_entity.type
_entity.pdbx_description
1 polymer ?
#
loop_
_entity_poly.entity_id
_entity_poly.type
_entity_poly.pdbx_seq_one_letter_code
_entity_poly.pdbx_strand_id
1 'polypeptide(L)'
;MFDKLQQLKELKKMRDEAMQIQRTLDSETLEVEKRGVKIKLTLAQRFISIEANGKSEEDIIEAVNEAVKESQKRAAKKMQGMVGLEGLKGMFGGGGS
;
A
#
# COMPACT_ATOMS: atom_id res chain seq x y z
N MET A 1 -1.96 3.05 36.54
CA MET A 1 -3.27 3.10 35.82
C MET A 1 -3.28 4.17 34.74
N PHE A 2 -2.72 5.36 34.99
CA PHE A 2 -2.56 6.42 33.99
C PHE A 2 -1.78 5.98 32.74
N ASP A 3 -0.65 5.29 32.91
CA ASP A 3 0.19 4.81 31.79
C ASP A 3 -0.53 3.78 30.91
N LYS A 4 -1.32 2.89 31.52
CA LYS A 4 -2.16 1.93 30.77
C LYS A 4 -3.23 2.66 29.94
N LEU A 5 -3.80 3.75 30.45
CA LEU A 5 -4.78 4.53 29.70
C LEU A 5 -4.13 5.29 28.54
N GLN A 6 -2.91 5.80 28.72
CA GLN A 6 -2.15 6.43 27.64
C GLN A 6 -1.77 5.42 26.54
N GLN A 7 -1.25 4.24 26.91
CA GLN A 7 -0.95 3.17 25.97
C GLN A 7 -2.17 2.74 25.15
N LEU A 8 -3.34 2.60 25.79
CA LEU A 8 -4.58 2.25 25.09
C LEU A 8 -5.01 3.34 24.09
N LYS A 9 -4.80 4.62 24.40
CA LYS A 9 -5.09 5.72 23.48
C LYS A 9 -4.16 5.70 22.27
N GLU A 10 -2.88 5.42 22.46
CA GLU A 10 -1.90 5.29 21.38
C GLU A 10 -2.19 4.08 20.48
N LEU A 11 -2.51 2.93 21.07
CA LEU A 11 -2.94 1.74 20.33
C LEU A 11 -4.18 2.01 19.48
N LYS A 12 -5.18 2.71 20.03
CA LYS A 12 -6.38 3.09 19.28
C LYS A 12 -6.03 4.02 18.11
N LYS A 13 -5.18 5.02 18.34
CA LYS A 13 -4.73 5.94 17.30
C LYS A 13 -4.01 5.21 16.16
N MET A 14 -3.05 4.34 16.48
CA MET A 14 -2.34 3.53 15.48
C MET A 14 -3.28 2.63 14.68
N ARG A 15 -4.26 2.01 15.34
CA ARG A 15 -5.29 1.19 14.66
C ARG A 15 -6.12 2.04 13.70
N ASP A 16 -6.56 3.22 14.14
CA ASP A 16 -7.40 4.10 13.33
C ASP A 16 -6.62 4.61 12.10
N GLU A 17 -5.34 4.97 12.26
CA GLU A 17 -4.43 5.32 11.15
C GLU A 17 -4.23 4.16 10.18
N ALA A 18 -3.99 2.94 10.68
CA ALA A 18 -3.84 1.76 9.84
C ALA A 18 -5.10 1.46 9.02
N MET A 19 -6.29 1.60 9.63
CA MET A 19 -7.57 1.44 8.92
C MET A 19 -7.75 2.49 7.82
N GLN A 20 -7.32 3.74 8.05
CA GLN A 20 -7.38 4.79 7.05
C GLN A 20 -6.43 4.51 5.87
N ILE A 21 -5.21 4.06 6.14
CA ILE A 21 -4.24 3.65 5.13
C ILE A 21 -4.85 2.52 4.29
N GLN A 22 -5.37 1.47 4.94
CA GLN A 22 -5.97 0.32 4.27
C GLN A 22 -7.09 0.75 3.32
N ARG A 23 -8.05 1.56 3.80
CA ARG A 23 -9.16 2.07 2.98
C ARG A 23 -8.66 2.87 1.78
N THR A 24 -7.63 3.68 1.99
CA THR A 24 -7.08 4.50 0.89
C THR A 24 -6.45 3.61 -0.17
N LEU A 25 -5.60 2.66 0.23
CA LEU A 25 -4.95 1.73 -0.70
C LEU A 25 -5.96 0.85 -1.46
N ASP A 26 -7.06 0.46 -0.81
CA ASP A 26 -8.15 -0.29 -1.43
C ASP A 26 -8.95 0.55 -2.45
N SER A 27 -9.12 1.85 -2.19
CA SER A 27 -9.90 2.74 -3.07
C SER A 27 -9.12 3.25 -4.28
N GLU A 28 -7.79 3.37 -4.17
CA GLU A 28 -6.96 3.89 -5.25
C GLU A 28 -6.62 2.80 -6.27
N THR A 29 -6.95 3.05 -7.54
CA THR A 29 -6.62 2.15 -8.65
C THR A 29 -5.43 2.66 -9.44
N LEU A 30 -4.60 1.75 -9.93
CA LEU A 30 -3.62 2.00 -10.98
C LEU A 30 -3.89 1.12 -12.19
N GLU A 31 -3.44 1.59 -13.35
CA GLU A 31 -3.43 0.84 -14.60
C GLU A 31 -1.98 0.68 -15.07
N VAL A 32 -1.62 -0.54 -15.47
CA VAL A 32 -0.29 -0.90 -15.98
C VAL A 32 -0.47 -1.59 -17.32
N GLU A 33 0.27 -1.15 -18.31
CA GLU A 33 0.33 -1.79 -19.63
C GLU A 33 1.75 -2.27 -19.89
N LYS A 34 1.91 -3.57 -20.15
CA LYS A 34 3.20 -4.16 -20.47
C LYS A 34 3.01 -5.32 -21.43
N ARG A 35 3.85 -5.38 -22.47
CA ARG A 35 3.76 -6.40 -23.54
C ARG A 35 2.38 -6.50 -24.20
N GLY A 36 1.63 -5.40 -24.19
CA GLY A 36 0.25 -5.32 -24.70
C GLY A 36 -0.79 -6.03 -23.84
N VAL A 37 -0.45 -6.38 -22.60
CA VAL A 37 -1.40 -6.76 -21.55
C VAL A 37 -1.70 -5.53 -20.71
N LYS A 38 -2.98 -5.17 -20.57
CA LYS A 38 -3.43 -4.07 -19.71
C LYS A 38 -4.00 -4.63 -18.42
N ILE A 39 -3.54 -4.12 -17.28
CA ILE A 39 -3.93 -4.58 -15.95
C ILE A 39 -4.42 -3.38 -15.16
N LYS A 40 -5.61 -3.49 -14.57
CA LYS A 40 -6.12 -2.56 -13.58
C LYS A 40 -6.18 -3.24 -12.22
N LEU A 41 -5.63 -2.60 -11.19
CA LEU A 41 -5.60 -3.11 -9.83
C LEU A 41 -5.62 -1.98 -8.81
N THR A 42 -5.99 -2.28 -7.57
CA THR A 42 -5.86 -1.32 -6.46
C THR A 42 -4.43 -1.25 -5.95
N LEU A 43 -4.09 -0.20 -5.18
CA LEU A 43 -2.79 -0.14 -4.49
C LEU A 43 -2.65 -1.26 -3.44
N ALA A 44 -3.76 -1.76 -2.91
CA ALA A 44 -3.84 -2.95 -2.06
C ALA A 44 -3.76 -4.29 -2.85
N GLN A 45 -3.35 -4.25 -4.12
CA GLN A 45 -3.14 -5.44 -4.96
C GLN A 45 -4.38 -6.27 -5.26
N ARG A 46 -5.57 -5.64 -5.25
CA ARG A 46 -6.79 -6.29 -5.77
C ARG A 46 -6.88 -6.06 -7.27
N PHE A 47 -6.74 -7.12 -8.06
CA PHE A 47 -6.88 -7.06 -9.52
C PHE A 47 -8.36 -6.85 -9.89
N ILE A 48 -8.61 -5.85 -10.74
CA ILE A 48 -9.94 -5.46 -11.22
C ILE A 48 -10.15 -5.98 -12.64
N SER A 49 -9.16 -5.83 -13.51
CA SER A 49 -9.20 -6.36 -14.88
C SER A 49 -7.81 -6.72 -15.39
N ILE A 50 -7.77 -7.71 -16.28
CA ILE A 50 -6.61 -8.08 -17.09
C ILE A 50 -7.10 -8.28 -18.52
N GLU A 51 -6.62 -7.46 -19.44
CA GLU A 51 -6.91 -7.55 -20.87
C GLU A 51 -5.65 -8.02 -21.60
N ALA A 52 -5.65 -9.28 -22.05
CA ALA A 52 -4.47 -9.93 -22.61
C ALA A 52 -4.55 -10.22 -24.11
N ASN A 53 -5.68 -10.08 -24.80
CA ASN A 53 -5.80 -10.08 -26.28
C ASN A 53 -4.88 -11.07 -27.05
N GLY A 54 -4.80 -12.33 -26.62
CA GLY A 54 -3.99 -13.38 -27.26
C GLY A 54 -2.48 -13.33 -26.98
N LYS A 55 -2.04 -12.59 -25.95
CA LYS A 55 -0.66 -12.61 -25.46
C LYS A 55 -0.29 -13.95 -24.82
N SER A 56 1.00 -14.26 -24.82
CA SER A 56 1.52 -15.49 -24.23
C SER A 56 1.40 -15.46 -22.69
N GLU A 57 1.49 -16.63 -22.06
CA GLU A 57 1.55 -16.73 -20.60
C GLU A 57 2.76 -15.98 -20.04
N GLU A 58 3.90 -16.00 -20.73
CA GLU A 58 5.10 -15.25 -20.35
C GLU A 58 4.84 -13.74 -20.34
N ASP A 59 4.16 -13.23 -21.36
CA ASP A 59 3.82 -11.81 -21.46
C ASP A 59 2.88 -11.38 -20.32
N ILE A 60 1.90 -12.23 -19.99
CA ILE A 60 0.96 -12.00 -18.88
C ILE A 60 1.71 -12.01 -17.55
N ILE A 61 2.57 -13.01 -17.30
CA ILE A 61 3.37 -13.11 -16.09
C ILE A 61 4.22 -11.86 -15.89
N GLU A 62 4.87 -11.38 -16.96
CA GLU A 62 5.67 -10.17 -16.89
C GLU A 62 4.87 -8.90 -16.62
N ALA A 63 3.68 -8.79 -17.20
CA ALA A 63 2.76 -7.68 -16.94
C ALA A 63 2.25 -7.69 -15.50
N VAL A 64 1.87 -8.86 -14.97
CA VAL A 64 1.44 -9.01 -13.58
C VAL A 64 2.56 -8.64 -12.61
N ASN A 65 3.78 -9.12 -12.85
CA ASN A 65 4.94 -8.78 -12.03
C ASN A 65 5.23 -7.27 -12.04
N GLU A 66 5.05 -6.60 -13.18
CA GLU A 66 5.17 -5.14 -13.27
C GLU A 66 4.07 -4.43 -12.47
N ALA A 67 2.83 -4.88 -12.62
CA ALA A 67 1.68 -4.32 -11.92
C ALA A 67 1.84 -4.39 -10.40
N VAL A 68 2.33 -5.52 -9.88
CA VAL A 68 2.64 -5.73 -8.46
C VAL A 68 3.75 -4.79 -7.99
N LYS A 69 4.83 -4.63 -8.76
CA LYS A 69 5.95 -3.73 -8.42
C LYS A 69 5.49 -2.27 -8.39
N GLU A 70 4.74 -1.84 -9.40
CA GLU A 70 4.23 -0.47 -9.47
C GLU A 70 3.20 -0.19 -8.37
N SER A 71 2.35 -1.15 -8.02
CA SER A 71 1.42 -0.99 -6.90
C SER A 71 2.17 -0.83 -5.57
N GLN A 72 3.22 -1.62 -5.31
CA GLN A 72 4.04 -1.52 -4.11
C GLN A 72 4.75 -0.17 -4.01
N LYS A 73 5.33 0.30 -5.12
CA LYS A 73 6.01 1.60 -5.18
C LYS A 73 5.05 2.76 -4.90
N ARG A 74 3.84 2.73 -5.47
CA ARG A 74 2.81 3.77 -5.22
C ARG A 74 2.23 3.68 -3.82
N ALA A 75 1.97 2.47 -3.32
CA ALA A 75 1.52 2.23 -1.95
C ALA A 75 2.54 2.76 -0.93
N ALA A 76 3.83 2.44 -1.09
CA ALA A 76 4.90 2.94 -0.22
C ALA A 76 4.95 4.48 -0.19
N LYS A 77 4.83 5.13 -1.36
CA LYS A 77 4.80 6.59 -1.44
C LYS A 77 3.57 7.19 -0.74
N LYS A 78 2.40 6.55 -0.86
CA LYS A 78 1.17 6.97 -0.15
C LYS A 78 1.28 6.78 1.35
N MET A 79 1.81 5.64 1.79
CA MET A 79 2.06 5.35 3.21
C MET A 79 3.04 6.36 3.82
N GLN A 80 4.11 6.72 3.13
CA GLN A 80 5.04 7.77 3.58
C GLN A 80 4.39 9.15 3.72
N GLY A 81 3.39 9.46 2.89
CA GLY A 81 2.63 10.72 3.00
C GLY A 81 1.63 10.73 4.16
N MET A 82 1.09 9.56 4.54
CA MET A 82 0.11 9.41 5.63
C MET A 82 0.77 9.22 6.99
N VAL A 83 1.80 8.37 7.03
CA VAL A 83 2.72 8.24 8.15
C VAL A 83 3.71 9.38 8.02
N GLY A 84 3.26 10.59 8.36
CA GLY A 84 4.12 11.77 8.34
C GLY A 84 5.41 11.53 9.14
N LEU A 85 6.43 12.35 8.88
CA LEU A 85 7.74 12.31 9.54
C LEU A 85 7.61 12.16 11.08
N GLU A 86 6.56 12.72 11.69
CA GLU A 86 6.26 12.61 13.12
C GLU A 86 6.01 11.17 13.61
N GLY A 87 5.26 10.36 12.87
CA GLY A 87 5.00 8.96 13.23
C GLY A 87 6.24 8.08 13.08
N LEU A 88 7.03 8.34 12.03
CA LEU A 88 8.31 7.68 11.81
C LEU A 88 9.36 8.12 12.86
N LYS A 89 9.40 9.41 13.24
CA LYS A 89 10.26 9.93 14.29
C LYS A 89 9.89 9.40 15.68
N GLY A 90 8.62 9.14 15.96
CA GLY A 90 8.19 8.43 17.18
C GLY A 90 8.67 6.98 17.22
N MET A 91 8.61 6.26 16.09
CA MET A 91 9.10 4.88 15.98
C MET A 91 10.63 4.76 15.99
N PHE A 92 11.35 5.69 15.36
CA PHE A 92 12.82 5.66 15.26
C PHE A 92 13.53 6.49 16.33
N GLY A 93 12.84 7.42 17.00
CA GLY A 93 13.39 8.30 18.04
C GLY A 93 13.22 7.77 19.47
N GLY A 94 12.51 6.66 19.67
CA GLY A 94 12.28 6.04 20.99
C GLY A 94 13.32 5.01 21.44
N GLY A 95 14.36 4.75 20.64
CA GLY A 95 15.34 3.68 20.88
C GLY A 95 16.75 4.13 21.28
N GLY A 96 16.94 5.40 21.65
CA GLY A 96 18.25 5.96 22.02
C GLY A 96 18.20 6.66 23.38
N SER A 97 18.21 5.89 24.46
CA SER A 97 18.63 6.30 25.80
C SER A 97 19.15 5.08 26.55
#